data_AF-A0A9F5J5F2-F1
#
_entry.id   AF-A0A9F5J5F2-F1
#
_cell.length_a   1.000
_cell.length_b   1.000
_cell.length_c   1.000
_cell.angle_alpha   90.00
_cell.angle_beta   90.00
_cell.angle_gamma   90.00
#
_symmetry.space_group_name_H-M   'P 1'
#
loop_
_entity.id
_entity.type
_entity.pdbx_description
1 polymer ?
#
loop_
_entity_poly.entity_id
_entity_poly.type
_entity_poly.pdbx_seq_one_letter_code
_entity_poly.pdbx_strand_id
1 'polypeptide(L)'
;DSPNHLLVPLSGLHTWQWMVGCELRGDGSKGGFLRYGYDGRTFISFDKETLTWVAPEPQAQITQRKWDAVPGFNQRRKADLEEICIEWLEKHLSYGKDTLLRTDGTYHYWLSIRIDPQERDRYRCHVEHDGLQEPVDVDVKGERPQGGRGWALFQGGGLWESNLTPAVSRCEHP
;
A
#
# COMPACT_ATOMS: atom_id res chain seq x y z
N ASP A 1 33.08 30.82 1.78
CA ASP A 1 32.95 29.67 0.88
C ASP A 1 33.86 28.52 1.27
N SER A 2 33.26 27.50 1.86
CA SER A 2 33.69 26.10 1.77
C SER A 2 32.50 25.23 2.18
N PRO A 3 32.05 24.28 1.34
CA PRO A 3 30.72 23.69 1.48
C PRO A 3 30.68 22.66 2.61
N ASN A 4 29.60 22.73 3.39
CA ASN A 4 29.22 21.79 4.43
C ASN A 4 29.36 20.33 3.97
N HIS A 5 30.45 19.67 4.38
CA HIS A 5 30.51 18.22 4.40
C HIS A 5 29.56 17.71 5.49
N LEU A 6 28.33 17.43 5.06
CA LEU A 6 27.41 16.39 5.55
C LEU A 6 27.85 15.66 6.83
N LEU A 7 27.64 16.30 7.97
CA LEU A 7 27.63 15.62 9.27
C LEU A 7 26.17 15.28 9.57
N VAL A 8 25.85 13.98 9.59
CA VAL A 8 24.66 13.52 10.31
C VAL A 8 24.89 13.91 11.77
N PRO A 9 23.97 14.63 12.42
CA PRO A 9 24.10 14.92 13.84
C PRO A 9 24.24 13.58 14.58
N LEU A 10 25.38 13.35 15.24
CA LEU A 10 25.61 12.14 16.04
C LEU A 10 24.78 12.13 17.34
N SER A 11 24.01 13.19 17.57
CA SER A 11 23.18 13.40 18.74
C SER A 11 21.72 13.45 18.32
N GLY A 12 20.94 12.49 18.81
CA GLY A 12 19.54 12.34 18.47
C GLY A 12 19.12 10.86 18.48
N LEU A 13 17.82 10.61 18.61
CA LEU A 13 17.25 9.29 18.35
C LEU A 13 17.09 9.15 16.83
N HIS A 14 17.76 8.16 16.25
CA HIS A 14 17.66 7.85 14.83
C HIS A 14 17.01 6.49 14.61
N THR A 15 16.31 6.35 13.50
CA THR A 15 15.61 5.11 13.14
C THR A 15 16.22 4.52 11.88
N TRP A 16 16.63 3.25 11.95
CA TRP A 16 17.04 2.46 10.80
C TRP A 16 15.97 1.43 10.48
N GLN A 17 15.53 1.39 9.22
CA GLN A 17 14.50 0.47 8.75
C GLN A 17 15.03 -0.36 7.60
N TRP A 18 14.67 -1.64 7.59
CA TRP A 18 14.95 -2.54 6.49
C TRP A 18 13.62 -3.05 5.94
N MET A 19 13.33 -2.66 4.69
CA MET A 19 12.10 -2.97 3.99
C MET A 19 12.43 -3.90 2.83
N VAL A 20 11.87 -5.10 2.85
CA VAL A 20 12.03 -6.12 1.81
C VAL A 20 10.68 -6.73 1.49
N GLY A 21 10.41 -6.98 0.22
CA GLY A 21 9.16 -7.63 -0.21
C GLY A 21 9.22 -8.03 -1.67
N CYS A 22 8.30 -8.92 -2.04
CA CYS A 22 8.08 -9.37 -3.40
C CYS A 22 6.59 -9.38 -3.71
N GLU A 23 6.27 -9.38 -4.99
CA GLU A 23 4.91 -9.48 -5.50
C GLU A 23 4.89 -10.47 -6.67
N LEU A 24 3.83 -11.28 -6.73
CA LEU A 24 3.51 -12.13 -7.87
C LEU A 24 2.25 -11.57 -8.51
N ARG A 25 2.34 -11.15 -9.77
CA ARG A 25 1.21 -10.57 -10.50
C ARG A 25 0.50 -11.63 -11.35
N GLY A 26 -0.73 -11.34 -11.76
CA GLY A 26 -1.57 -12.28 -12.51
C GLY A 26 -1.01 -12.69 -13.88
N ASP A 27 -0.11 -11.88 -14.46
CA ASP A 27 0.62 -12.19 -15.70
C ASP A 27 1.86 -13.08 -15.48
N GLY A 28 2.10 -13.50 -14.23
CA GLY A 28 3.28 -14.27 -13.83
C GLY A 28 4.54 -13.42 -13.62
N SER A 29 4.47 -12.10 -13.80
CA SER A 29 5.60 -11.22 -13.53
C SER A 29 5.88 -11.14 -12.02
N LYS A 30 7.18 -11.13 -11.70
CA LYS A 30 7.68 -11.09 -10.32
C LYS A 30 8.29 -9.72 -10.03
N GLY A 31 7.63 -8.98 -9.16
CA GLY A 31 8.16 -7.74 -8.61
C GLY A 31 8.87 -7.98 -7.29
N GLY A 32 9.66 -6.99 -6.88
CA GLY A 32 10.31 -7.03 -5.57
C GLY A 32 11.05 -5.75 -5.27
N PHE A 33 11.18 -5.45 -3.99
CA PHE A 33 11.86 -4.27 -3.50
C PHE A 33 12.75 -4.62 -2.32
N LEU A 34 13.88 -3.92 -2.23
CA LEU A 34 14.79 -3.95 -1.10
C LEU A 34 15.28 -2.52 -0.87
N ARG A 35 14.93 -1.95 0.28
CA ARG A 35 15.22 -0.56 0.64
C ARG A 35 15.60 -0.47 2.11
N TYR A 36 16.60 0.34 2.39
CA TYR A 36 16.92 0.76 3.74
C TYR A 36 16.46 2.21 3.95
N GLY A 37 15.78 2.43 5.08
CA GLY A 37 15.30 3.72 5.51
C GLY A 37 16.12 4.28 6.67
N TYR A 38 16.34 5.59 6.67
CA TYR A 38 16.94 6.32 7.77
C TYR A 38 16.06 7.53 8.10
N ASP A 39 15.59 7.60 9.35
CA ASP A 39 14.66 8.64 9.84
C ASP A 39 13.43 8.83 8.92
N GLY A 40 12.82 7.71 8.51
CA GLY A 40 11.62 7.67 7.67
C GLY A 40 11.84 7.96 6.17
N ARG A 41 13.06 8.33 5.75
CA ARG A 41 13.41 8.56 4.34
C ARG A 41 14.16 7.38 3.75
N THR A 42 14.13 7.19 2.42
CA THR A 42 15.00 6.19 1.79
C THR A 42 16.43 6.65 1.88
N PHE A 43 17.25 5.80 2.47
CA PHE A 43 18.68 6.01 2.53
C PHE A 43 19.36 5.36 1.31
N ILE A 44 19.03 4.10 1.02
CA ILE A 44 19.55 3.38 -0.15
C ILE A 44 18.57 2.28 -0.57
N SER A 45 18.43 2.03 -1.87
CA SER A 45 17.56 0.97 -2.43
C SER A 45 18.29 0.14 -3.48
N PHE A 46 17.92 -1.12 -3.60
CA PHE A 46 18.48 -2.02 -4.61
C PHE A 46 17.63 -1.99 -5.88
N ASP A 47 18.25 -1.72 -7.01
CA ASP A 47 17.67 -1.92 -8.34
C ASP A 47 18.01 -3.33 -8.82
N LYS A 48 16.99 -4.20 -8.84
CA LYS A 48 17.13 -5.61 -9.20
C LYS A 48 17.29 -5.86 -10.70
N GLU A 49 16.98 -4.87 -11.54
CA GLU A 49 17.11 -4.99 -12.99
C GLU A 49 18.55 -4.67 -13.42
N THR A 50 19.16 -3.65 -12.80
CA THR A 50 20.55 -3.28 -13.06
C THR A 50 21.55 -3.95 -12.12
N LEU A 51 21.07 -4.61 -11.05
CA LEU A 51 21.88 -5.20 -9.99
C LEU A 51 22.80 -4.18 -9.29
N THR A 52 22.31 -2.95 -9.16
CA THR A 52 23.03 -1.85 -8.50
C THR A 52 22.23 -1.24 -7.38
N TRP A 53 22.89 -0.44 -6.56
CA TRP A 53 22.27 0.30 -5.47
C TRP A 53 22.05 1.76 -5.86
N VAL A 54 20.89 2.31 -5.50
CA VAL A 54 20.51 3.70 -5.69
C VAL A 54 20.58 4.41 -4.35
N ALA A 55 21.49 5.38 -4.24
CA ALA A 55 21.68 6.22 -3.06
C ALA A 55 21.21 7.65 -3.35
N PRO A 56 19.95 8.01 -3.04
CA PRO A 56 19.45 9.36 -3.25
C PRO A 56 20.12 10.39 -2.33
N GLU A 57 20.58 9.96 -1.15
CA GLU A 57 21.26 10.80 -0.18
C GLU A 57 22.78 10.64 -0.30
N PRO A 58 23.58 11.73 -0.34
CA PRO A 58 25.04 11.67 -0.42
C PRO A 58 25.70 10.80 0.65
N GLN A 59 25.12 10.75 1.85
CA GLN A 59 25.58 9.97 3.00
C GLN A 59 25.54 8.45 2.72
N ALA A 60 24.70 8.00 1.79
CA ALA A 60 24.58 6.60 1.41
C ALA A 60 25.57 6.17 0.31
N GLN A 61 26.25 7.09 -0.37
CA GLN A 61 27.13 6.79 -1.50
C GLN A 61 28.33 5.91 -1.13
N ILE A 62 28.83 6.00 0.11
CA ILE A 62 29.90 5.12 0.59
C ILE A 62 29.42 3.66 0.62
N THR A 63 28.20 3.45 1.12
CA THR A 63 27.58 2.11 1.18
C THR A 63 27.25 1.60 -0.21
N GLN A 64 26.70 2.47 -1.08
CA GLN A 64 26.42 2.16 -2.48
C GLN A 64 27.65 1.60 -3.19
N ARG A 65 28.77 2.36 -3.21
CA ARG A 65 30.00 1.95 -3.88
C ARG A 65 30.54 0.62 -3.33
N LYS A 66 30.46 0.42 -2.01
CA LYS A 66 30.89 -0.83 -1.37
C LYS A 66 30.05 -2.02 -1.80
N TRP A 67 28.73 -1.87 -1.90
CA TRP A 67 27.83 -2.97 -2.24
C TRP A 67 27.76 -3.23 -3.75
N ASP A 68 27.83 -2.19 -4.58
CA ASP A 68 27.96 -2.31 -6.04
C ASP A 68 29.23 -3.06 -6.45
N ALA A 69 30.30 -2.94 -5.67
CA ALA A 69 31.56 -3.66 -5.90
C ALA A 69 31.50 -5.16 -5.59
N VAL A 70 30.34 -5.71 -5.18
CA VAL A 70 30.18 -7.13 -4.83
C VAL A 70 29.10 -7.79 -5.70
N PRO A 71 29.42 -8.18 -6.96
CA PRO A 71 28.44 -8.73 -7.89
C PRO A 71 27.70 -9.96 -7.37
N GLY A 72 28.41 -10.87 -6.69
CA GLY A 72 27.80 -12.08 -6.12
C GLY A 72 26.75 -11.77 -5.04
N PHE A 73 26.95 -10.70 -4.27
CA PHE A 73 25.97 -10.24 -3.29
C PHE A 73 24.71 -9.69 -3.98
N ASN A 74 24.88 -8.88 -5.03
CA ASN A 74 23.75 -8.30 -5.76
C ASN A 74 22.95 -9.37 -6.52
N GLN A 75 23.62 -10.36 -7.12
CA GLN A 75 22.97 -11.52 -7.72
C GLN A 75 22.15 -12.30 -6.69
N ARG A 76 22.71 -12.52 -5.50
CA ARG A 76 21.98 -13.19 -4.43
C ARG A 76 20.74 -12.40 -3.99
N ARG A 77 20.84 -11.07 -3.89
CA ARG A 77 19.68 -10.22 -3.57
C ARG A 77 18.58 -10.31 -4.61
N LYS A 78 18.91 -10.39 -5.90
CA LYS A 78 17.91 -10.62 -6.96
C LYS A 78 17.22 -11.97 -6.77
N ALA A 79 17.98 -13.05 -6.58
CA ALA A 79 17.42 -14.38 -6.34
C ALA A 79 16.55 -14.44 -5.08
N ASP A 80 16.96 -13.78 -3.99
CA ASP A 80 16.15 -13.70 -2.77
C ASP A 80 14.78 -13.04 -3.04
N LEU A 81 14.73 -12.01 -3.91
CA LEU A 81 13.50 -11.30 -4.26
C LEU A 81 12.62 -12.05 -5.26
N GLU A 82 13.20 -12.69 -6.27
CA GLU A 82 12.47 -13.30 -7.39
C GLU A 82 12.18 -14.79 -7.21
N GLU A 83 12.90 -15.47 -6.32
CA GLU A 83 12.74 -16.91 -6.09
C GLU A 83 12.28 -17.16 -4.67
N ILE A 84 13.16 -16.90 -3.69
CA ILE A 84 12.91 -17.28 -2.29
C ILE A 84 11.67 -16.58 -1.76
N CYS A 85 11.59 -15.26 -1.92
CA CYS A 85 10.43 -14.52 -1.45
C CYS A 85 9.13 -14.99 -2.14
N ILE A 86 9.16 -15.29 -3.44
CA ILE A 86 7.98 -15.76 -4.18
C ILE A 86 7.55 -17.16 -3.71
N GLU A 87 8.48 -18.08 -3.50
CA GLU A 87 8.18 -19.41 -2.95
C GLU A 87 7.49 -19.30 -1.58
N TRP A 88 8.01 -18.43 -0.71
CA TRP A 88 7.37 -18.16 0.56
C TRP A 88 6.01 -17.50 0.39
N LEU A 89 5.85 -16.56 -0.54
CA LEU A 89 4.58 -15.91 -0.82
C LEU A 89 3.51 -16.93 -1.25
N GLU A 90 3.82 -17.79 -2.22
CA GLU A 90 2.91 -18.86 -2.68
C GLU A 90 2.54 -19.83 -1.55
N LYS A 91 3.52 -20.21 -0.73
CA LYS A 91 3.29 -21.05 0.45
C LYS A 91 2.36 -20.39 1.46
N HIS A 92 2.58 -19.12 1.80
CA HIS A 92 1.71 -18.40 2.73
C HIS A 92 0.31 -18.18 2.15
N LEU A 93 0.18 -17.94 0.85
CA LEU A 93 -1.12 -17.88 0.19
C LEU A 93 -1.84 -19.23 0.24
N SER A 94 -1.12 -20.35 0.11
CA SER A 94 -1.72 -21.68 0.24
C SER A 94 -2.29 -21.93 1.64
N TYR A 95 -1.59 -21.54 2.70
CA TYR A 95 -2.07 -21.63 4.08
C TYR A 95 -3.15 -20.59 4.39
N GLY A 96 -2.99 -19.40 3.84
CA GLY A 96 -3.88 -18.26 3.96
C GLY A 96 -5.22 -18.48 3.27
N LYS A 97 -5.29 -19.33 2.23
CA LYS A 97 -6.56 -19.65 1.56
C LYS A 97 -7.63 -20.15 2.54
N ASP A 98 -7.22 -20.87 3.57
CA ASP A 98 -8.12 -21.41 4.59
C ASP A 98 -8.35 -20.43 5.77
N THR A 99 -7.53 -19.38 5.93
CA THR A 99 -7.50 -18.49 7.11
C THR A 99 -7.71 -16.99 6.85
N LEU A 100 -7.47 -16.49 5.64
CA LEU A 100 -7.69 -15.10 5.21
C LEU A 100 -9.16 -14.82 4.85
N LEU A 101 -9.94 -15.87 4.69
CA LEU A 101 -11.38 -15.75 4.68
C LEU A 101 -11.81 -15.56 6.15
N ARG A 102 -12.68 -14.57 6.44
CA ARG A 102 -13.65 -14.74 7.54
C ARG A 102 -14.25 -16.15 7.40
N THR A 103 -14.88 -16.71 8.41
CA THR A 103 -15.64 -17.97 8.22
C THR A 103 -16.64 -17.92 7.04
N ASP A 104 -16.98 -16.72 6.54
CA ASP A 104 -17.71 -16.45 5.29
C ASP A 104 -16.93 -15.72 4.16
N GLY A 105 -15.66 -15.36 4.34
CA GLY A 105 -14.84 -14.74 3.29
C GLY A 105 -15.14 -13.28 2.94
N THR A 106 -15.78 -12.50 3.81
CA THR A 106 -16.24 -11.13 3.50
C THR A 106 -15.41 -10.00 4.14
N TYR A 107 -15.35 -8.83 3.49
CA TYR A 107 -14.72 -7.60 3.98
C TYR A 107 -15.76 -6.47 4.14
N HIS A 108 -15.54 -5.54 5.08
CA HIS A 108 -16.37 -4.34 5.25
C HIS A 108 -15.50 -3.08 5.27
N TYR A 109 -15.97 -2.03 4.60
CA TYR A 109 -15.35 -0.70 4.60
C TYR A 109 -16.43 0.39 4.56
N TRP A 110 -16.09 1.61 4.97
CA TRP A 110 -17.02 2.74 4.97
C TRP A 110 -16.31 4.04 4.58
N LEU A 111 -17.06 4.93 3.93
CA LEU A 111 -16.67 6.30 3.59
C LEU A 111 -17.71 7.26 4.17
N SER A 112 -17.27 8.39 4.74
CA SER A 112 -18.16 9.42 5.27
C SER A 112 -17.85 10.78 4.67
N ILE A 113 -18.87 11.43 4.11
CA ILE A 113 -18.81 12.82 3.65
C ILE A 113 -19.72 13.71 4.49
N ARG A 114 -19.35 14.98 4.64
CA ARG A 114 -20.24 15.99 5.24
C ARG A 114 -20.94 16.72 4.11
N ILE A 115 -22.27 16.67 4.11
CA ILE A 115 -23.13 17.32 3.11
C ILE A 115 -24.18 18.17 3.81
N ASP A 116 -24.62 19.25 3.15
CA ASP A 116 -25.81 19.98 3.58
C ASP A 116 -27.03 19.06 3.41
N PRO A 117 -27.89 18.90 4.43
CA PRO A 117 -29.14 18.15 4.30
C PRO A 117 -30.02 18.55 3.12
N GLN A 118 -29.97 19.81 2.67
CA GLN A 118 -30.74 20.32 1.52
C GLN A 118 -30.17 19.87 0.17
N GLU A 119 -28.88 19.53 0.13
CA GLU A 119 -28.19 19.12 -1.08
C GLU A 119 -28.03 17.60 -1.17
N ARG A 120 -28.55 16.85 -0.17
CA ARG A 120 -28.42 15.39 -0.08
C ARG A 120 -28.82 14.66 -1.35
N ASP A 121 -29.96 15.01 -1.93
CA ASP A 121 -30.50 14.33 -3.11
C ASP A 121 -29.65 14.56 -4.36
N ARG A 122 -28.64 15.45 -4.27
CA ARG A 122 -27.67 15.71 -5.34
C ARG A 122 -26.42 14.85 -5.20
N TYR A 123 -26.21 14.13 -4.11
CA TYR A 123 -25.02 13.29 -3.93
C TYR A 123 -25.33 11.82 -4.20
N ARG A 124 -24.40 11.17 -4.90
CA ARG A 124 -24.38 9.71 -5.11
C ARG A 124 -23.04 9.14 -4.73
N CYS A 125 -23.05 7.93 -4.19
CA CYS A 125 -21.84 7.16 -3.92
C CYS A 125 -21.67 6.09 -4.99
N HIS A 126 -20.59 6.23 -5.75
CA HIS A 126 -20.15 5.30 -6.77
C HIS A 126 -19.30 4.21 -6.12
N VAL A 127 -19.62 2.95 -6.38
CA VAL A 127 -18.88 1.79 -5.87
C VAL A 127 -18.35 0.98 -7.05
N GLU A 128 -17.03 0.88 -7.14
CA GLU A 128 -16.30 0.05 -8.09
C GLU A 128 -15.65 -1.12 -7.36
N HIS A 129 -15.84 -2.33 -7.87
CA HIS A 129 -15.25 -3.55 -7.32
C HIS A 129 -15.20 -4.64 -8.40
N ASP A 130 -14.17 -5.48 -8.41
CA ASP A 130 -13.98 -6.51 -9.45
C ASP A 130 -15.09 -7.56 -9.49
N GLY A 131 -15.83 -7.73 -8.38
CA GLY A 131 -17.00 -8.60 -8.31
C GLY A 131 -18.26 -8.03 -8.96
N LEU A 132 -18.24 -6.77 -9.44
CA LEU A 132 -19.37 -6.12 -10.09
C LEU A 132 -19.10 -6.01 -11.59
N GLN A 133 -20.08 -6.38 -12.42
CA GLN A 133 -19.97 -6.24 -13.87
C GLN A 133 -19.96 -4.77 -14.32
N GLU A 134 -20.68 -3.91 -13.60
CA GLU A 134 -20.71 -2.46 -13.79
C GLU A 134 -20.65 -1.74 -12.43
N PRO A 135 -20.12 -0.51 -12.35
CA PRO A 135 -20.16 0.29 -11.12
C PRO A 135 -21.58 0.48 -10.60
N VAL A 136 -21.75 0.43 -9.27
CA VAL A 136 -23.06 0.61 -8.63
C VAL A 136 -23.16 1.99 -8.00
N ASP A 137 -24.20 2.73 -8.38
CA ASP A 137 -24.56 4.01 -7.78
C ASP A 137 -25.54 3.81 -6.62
N VAL A 138 -25.17 4.30 -5.45
CA VAL A 138 -26.02 4.25 -4.25
C VAL A 138 -26.39 5.67 -3.83
N ASP A 139 -27.69 5.95 -3.74
CA ASP A 139 -28.17 7.23 -3.23
C ASP A 139 -27.81 7.39 -1.74
N VAL A 140 -27.43 8.62 -1.36
CA VAL A 140 -27.01 8.94 0.01
C VAL A 140 -28.22 8.89 0.95
N LYS A 141 -28.39 7.78 1.67
CA LYS A 141 -29.44 7.61 2.67
C LYS A 141 -29.16 8.38 3.97
N GLY A 142 -30.19 8.96 4.54
CA GLY A 142 -30.15 9.55 5.87
C GLY A 142 -31.52 10.01 6.31
N GLU A 143 -31.80 9.85 7.58
CA GLU A 143 -33.05 10.30 8.18
C GLU A 143 -33.07 11.84 8.18
N ARG A 144 -34.17 12.44 7.74
CA ARG A 144 -34.41 13.86 7.99
C ARG A 144 -34.54 14.03 9.51
N PRO A 145 -33.66 14.78 10.19
CA PRO A 145 -33.90 15.10 11.58
C PRO A 145 -35.15 15.97 11.63
N GLN A 146 -36.15 15.58 12.41
CA GLN A 146 -37.20 16.50 12.82
C GLN A 146 -36.57 17.53 13.78
N GLY A 147 -35.96 18.57 13.20
CA GLY A 147 -35.35 19.68 13.93
C GLY A 147 -33.88 19.44 14.32
N GLY A 148 -33.02 20.38 13.91
CA GLY A 148 -31.68 20.56 14.47
C GLY A 148 -30.55 19.81 13.77
N ARG A 149 -29.39 20.49 13.65
CA ARG A 149 -28.13 20.00 13.06
C ARG A 149 -27.74 18.64 13.65
N GLY A 150 -27.70 17.59 12.82
CA GLY A 150 -27.41 16.22 13.23
C GLY A 150 -26.47 15.50 12.28
N TRP A 151 -25.62 14.64 12.84
CA TRP A 151 -24.62 13.82 12.14
C TRP A 151 -25.29 12.64 11.42
N ALA A 152 -24.88 12.35 10.19
CA ALA A 152 -25.26 11.12 9.50
C ALA A 152 -24.13 10.07 9.66
N LEU A 153 -24.42 8.97 10.35
CA LEU A 153 -23.59 7.77 10.35
C LEU A 153 -24.08 6.80 9.27
N PHE A 154 -23.16 6.29 8.45
CA PHE A 154 -23.43 5.20 7.53
C PHE A 154 -23.10 3.87 8.19
N GLN A 155 -24.06 2.97 8.27
CA GLN A 155 -23.81 1.53 8.39
C GLN A 155 -24.38 0.84 7.15
N GLY A 156 -23.52 0.64 6.15
CA GLY A 156 -23.83 -0.18 4.98
C GLY A 156 -23.27 -1.58 5.18
N GLY A 157 -24.06 -2.48 5.74
CA GLY A 157 -23.75 -3.92 5.74
C GLY A 157 -24.12 -4.51 4.38
N GLY A 158 -23.12 -4.83 3.57
CA GLY A 158 -23.25 -5.65 2.37
C GLY A 158 -22.44 -6.94 2.53
N LEU A 159 -23.06 -8.07 2.21
CA LEU A 159 -22.44 -9.39 2.06
C LEU A 159 -21.47 -9.39 0.86
N TRP A 160 -20.73 -10.49 0.65
CA TRP A 160 -20.05 -10.95 -0.59
C TRP A 160 -18.51 -11.10 -0.57
N GLU A 161 -18.07 -12.02 -1.44
CA GLU A 161 -17.03 -13.05 -1.28
C GLU A 161 -15.60 -12.69 -1.77
N SER A 162 -14.62 -13.19 -1.01
CA SER A 162 -13.32 -13.82 -1.36
C SER A 162 -12.29 -13.17 -2.29
N ASN A 163 -12.51 -12.00 -2.90
CA ASN A 163 -11.45 -11.32 -3.65
C ASN A 163 -10.92 -10.08 -2.93
N LEU A 164 -9.61 -10.09 -2.67
CA LEU A 164 -8.82 -9.14 -1.87
C LEU A 164 -8.66 -7.75 -2.50
N THR A 165 -9.51 -7.33 -3.44
CA THR A 165 -9.37 -6.00 -4.05
C THR A 165 -10.15 -4.95 -3.27
N PRO A 166 -9.51 -3.83 -2.88
CA PRO A 166 -10.21 -2.76 -2.19
C PRO A 166 -11.22 -2.15 -3.16
N ALA A 167 -12.50 -2.26 -2.83
CA ALA A 167 -13.54 -1.55 -3.55
C ALA A 167 -13.26 -0.03 -3.44
N VAL A 168 -13.27 0.66 -4.57
CA VAL A 168 -13.10 2.12 -4.61
C VAL A 168 -14.49 2.72 -4.47
N SER A 169 -14.70 3.50 -3.40
CA SER A 169 -15.92 4.30 -3.23
C SER A 169 -15.63 5.78 -3.30
N ARG A 170 -16.48 6.50 -4.03
CA ARG A 170 -16.39 7.95 -4.22
C ARG A 170 -17.78 8.52 -4.16
N CYS A 171 -18.00 9.51 -3.30
CA CYS A 171 -19.28 10.19 -3.20
C CYS A 171 -19.12 11.63 -3.70
N GLU A 172 -19.75 11.95 -4.83
CA GLU A 172 -19.61 13.23 -5.52
C GLU A 172 -20.99 13.82 -5.87
N HIS A 173 -20.98 15.11 -6.16
CA HIS A 173 -22.10 15.80 -6.80
C HIS A 173 -21.90 15.65 -8.32
N PRO A 174 -22.92 15.27 -9.11
CA PRO A 174 -22.81 15.21 -10.56
C PRO A 174 -22.53 16.59 -11.17
#